data_AF-A0AAU6V7V8-F1
#
_entry.id   AF-A0AAU6V7V8-F1
#
_cell.length_a   1.000
_cell.length_b   1.000
_cell.length_c   1.000
_cell.angle_alpha   90.00
_cell.angle_beta   90.00
_cell.angle_gamma   90.00
#
_symmetry.space_group_name_H-M   'P 1'
#
loop_
_entity.id
_entity.type
_entity.pdbx_description
1 polymer ?
#
loop_
_entity_poly.entity_id
_entity_poly.type
_entity_poly.pdbx_seq_one_letter_code
_entity_poly.pdbx_strand_id
1 'polypeptide(L)'
;MNVQEKFELSEGVTILACSGYENEFDVIGKKLNLICDGEVRQTLTISGEKKMINQKANFEQKAFETNDKVLLSHEEAQSGKWQLIGD
;
A
#
# COMPACT_ATOMS: atom_id res chain seq x y z
N MET A 1 6.16 -2.56 -5.38
CA MET A 1 5.92 -3.04 -4.00
C MET A 1 4.74 -3.98 -4.00
N ASN A 2 4.76 -5.09 -3.28
CA ASN A 2 3.61 -6.00 -3.22
C ASN A 2 2.70 -5.61 -2.06
N VAL A 3 1.40 -5.49 -2.29
CA VAL A 3 0.43 -5.29 -1.22
C VAL A 3 0.29 -6.59 -0.44
N GLN A 4 0.25 -6.48 0.89
CA GLN A 4 0.14 -7.61 1.81
C GLN A 4 -1.11 -7.52 2.66
N GLU A 5 -1.51 -6.30 3.03
CA GLU A 5 -2.62 -6.07 3.93
C GLU A 5 -3.29 -4.74 3.65
N LYS A 6 -4.60 -4.69 3.89
CA LYS A 6 -5.41 -3.46 3.83
C LYS A 6 -6.12 -3.25 5.16
N PHE A 7 -6.04 -2.02 5.67
CA PHE A 7 -6.80 -1.57 6.83
C PHE A 7 -7.58 -0.31 6.48
N GLU A 8 -8.86 -0.29 6.81
CA GLU A 8 -9.69 0.91 6.71
C GLU A 8 -9.86 1.51 8.12
N LEU A 9 -9.54 2.80 8.26
CA LEU A 9 -9.71 3.54 9.49
C LEU A 9 -11.01 4.35 9.46
N SER A 10 -11.53 4.69 10.64
CA SER A 10 -12.81 5.39 10.82
C SER A 10 -12.92 6.77 10.16
N GLU A 11 -11.81 7.36 9.73
CA GLU A 11 -11.74 8.69 9.11
C GLU A 11 -11.67 8.65 7.57
N GLY A 12 -11.93 7.48 6.96
CA GLY A 12 -11.79 7.30 5.51
C GLY A 12 -10.33 7.19 5.04
N VAL A 13 -9.40 7.02 5.98
CA VAL A 13 -8.00 6.71 5.69
C VAL A 13 -7.88 5.21 5.45
N THR A 14 -7.25 4.83 4.35
CA THR A 14 -6.83 3.45 4.10
C THR A 14 -5.32 3.32 4.30
N ILE A 15 -4.92 2.28 5.03
CA ILE A 15 -3.52 1.88 5.18
C ILE A 15 -3.28 0.63 4.35
N LEU A 16 -2.28 0.67 3.47
CA LEU A 16 -1.79 -0.49 2.72
C LEU A 16 -0.43 -0.90 3.28
N ALA A 17 -0.34 -2.10 3.85
CA ALA A 17 0.94 -2.69 4.20
C ALA A 17 1.52 -3.37 2.97
N CYS A 18 2.76 -3.06 2.64
CA CYS A 18 3.45 -3.54 1.45
C CYS A 18 4.82 -4.10 1.78
N SER A 19 5.26 -5.10 1.03
CA SER A 19 6.60 -5.69 1.07
C SER A 19 7.39 -5.38 -0.21
N GLY A 20 8.71 -5.65 -0.18
CA GLY A 20 9.60 -5.42 -1.31
C GLY A 20 9.83 -3.93 -1.59
N TYR A 21 10.02 -3.16 -0.51
CA TYR A 21 10.36 -1.73 -0.60
C TYR A 21 11.88 -1.55 -0.66
N GLU A 22 12.38 -0.94 -1.74
CA GLU A 22 13.76 -0.45 -1.78
C GLU A 22 13.81 0.96 -1.17
N ASN A 23 14.72 1.16 -0.22
CA ASN A 23 14.68 2.19 0.82
C ASN A 23 14.89 3.66 0.38
N GLU A 24 14.72 4.00 -0.90
CA GLU A 24 15.13 5.30 -1.46
C GLU A 24 14.00 6.16 -2.05
N PHE A 25 12.76 5.70 -2.08
CA PHE A 25 11.66 6.52 -2.60
C PHE A 25 11.00 7.40 -1.53
N ASP A 26 10.94 8.71 -1.76
CA ASP A 26 9.94 9.57 -1.13
C ASP A 26 8.63 9.38 -1.91
N VAL A 27 7.59 8.88 -1.25
CA VAL A 27 6.28 8.59 -1.86
C VAL A 27 5.18 9.54 -1.39
N ILE A 28 5.44 10.41 -0.41
CA ILE A 28 4.41 11.28 0.17
C ILE A 28 4.03 12.35 -0.86
N GLY A 29 2.72 12.52 -1.08
CA GLY A 29 2.16 13.40 -2.10
C GLY A 29 2.26 12.85 -3.53
N LYS A 30 2.91 11.71 -3.74
CA LYS A 30 3.00 11.06 -5.05
C LYS A 30 1.76 10.23 -5.35
N LYS A 31 1.55 10.00 -6.65
CA LYS A 31 0.56 9.07 -7.16
C LYS A 31 1.22 7.73 -7.44
N LEU A 32 0.63 6.66 -6.94
CA LEU A 32 1.07 5.30 -7.21
C LEU A 32 -0.08 4.52 -7.85
N ASN A 33 0.25 3.68 -8.82
CA ASN A 33 -0.68 2.80 -9.48
C ASN A 33 -0.83 1.51 -8.69
N LEU A 34 -2.07 1.18 -8.35
CA LEU A 34 -2.50 -0.11 -7.86
C LEU A 34 -2.74 -1.03 -9.06
N ILE A 35 -1.96 -2.10 -9.13
CA ILE A 35 -1.90 -3.04 -10.25
C ILE A 35 -2.32 -4.43 -9.77
N CYS A 36 -3.05 -5.15 -10.62
CA CYS A 36 -3.41 -6.55 -10.42
C CYS A 36 -3.21 -7.31 -11.74
N ASP A 37 -2.45 -8.41 -11.70
CA ASP A 37 -2.12 -9.23 -12.88
C ASP A 37 -1.57 -8.40 -14.06
N GLY A 38 -0.78 -7.36 -13.76
CA GLY A 38 -0.13 -6.47 -14.75
C GLY A 38 -1.00 -5.33 -15.28
N GLU A 39 -2.28 -5.25 -14.90
CA GLU A 39 -3.18 -4.18 -15.31
C GLU A 39 -3.34 -3.12 -14.21
N VAL A 40 -3.28 -1.83 -14.58
CA VAL A 40 -3.60 -0.72 -13.67
C VAL A 40 -5.09 -0.74 -13.36
N ARG A 41 -5.45 -0.93 -12.10
CA ARG A 41 -6.83 -0.92 -11.62
C ARG A 41 -7.24 0.43 -11.06
N GLN A 42 -6.31 1.12 -10.42
CA GLN A 42 -6.57 2.40 -9.77
C GLN A 42 -5.26 3.17 -9.58
N THR A 43 -5.32 4.50 -9.60
CA THR A 43 -4.23 5.37 -9.14
C THR A 43 -4.60 5.94 -7.77
N LEU A 44 -3.66 5.87 -6.82
CA LEU A 44 -3.81 6.31 -5.43
C LEU A 44 -2.86 7.45 -5.13
N THR A 45 -3.32 8.44 -4.38
CA THR A 45 -2.48 9.52 -3.83
C THR A 45 -2.03 9.11 -2.43
N ILE A 46 -0.72 9.02 -2.22
CA ILE A 46 -0.16 8.64 -0.93
C ILE A 46 -0.04 9.88 -0.06
N SER A 47 -0.67 9.84 1.12
CA SER A 47 -0.69 10.95 2.07
C SER A 47 0.33 10.78 3.21
N GLY A 48 0.86 9.57 3.42
CA GLY A 48 1.81 9.30 4.50
C GLY A 48 2.49 7.94 4.41
N GLU A 49 3.57 7.79 5.17
CA GLU A 49 4.25 6.52 5.42
C GLU A 49 4.24 6.25 6.94
N LYS A 50 3.78 5.07 7.36
CA LYS A 50 3.84 4.60 8.75
C LYS A 50 4.84 3.46 8.92
N LYS A 51 5.52 3.46 10.05
CA LYS A 51 6.29 2.31 10.54
C LYS A 51 5.35 1.35 11.26
N MET A 52 5.43 0.06 10.91
CA MET A 52 4.71 -0.99 11.64
C MET A 52 5.40 -1.26 12.98
N ILE A 53 4.64 -1.22 14.08
CA ILE A 53 5.17 -1.30 15.46
C ILE A 53 5.72 -2.71 15.76
N ASN A 54 5.21 -3.76 15.11
CA ASN A 54 5.68 -5.14 15.30
C ASN A 54 6.82 -5.50 14.33
N GLN A 55 7.96 -4.81 14.47
CA GLN A 55 9.10 -4.95 13.56
C GLN A 55 9.69 -6.37 13.51
N LYS A 56 9.61 -7.17 14.58
CA LYS A 56 10.19 -8.52 14.62
C LYS A 56 9.58 -9.51 13.62
N ALA A 57 8.33 -9.31 13.20
CA ALA A 57 7.67 -10.16 12.20
C ALA A 57 7.63 -9.53 10.79
N ASN A 58 7.75 -8.20 10.71
CA ASN A 58 7.44 -7.41 9.52
C ASN A 58 8.61 -6.51 9.10
N PHE A 59 9.85 -6.96 9.30
CA PHE A 59 11.06 -6.15 9.15
C PHE A 59 11.24 -5.54 7.75
N GLU A 60 10.60 -6.12 6.73
CA GLU A 60 10.65 -5.67 5.33
C GLU A 60 9.36 -5.00 4.85
N GLN A 61 8.38 -4.77 5.75
CA GLN A 61 7.10 -4.17 5.39
C GLN A 61 7.05 -2.69 5.74
N LYS A 62 6.56 -1.89 4.80
CA LYS A 62 6.17 -0.49 5.00
C LYS A 62 4.67 -0.33 4.86
N ALA A 63 4.11 0.64 5.59
CA ALA A 63 2.68 0.95 5.50
C ALA A 63 2.50 2.32 4.85
N PHE A 64 1.64 2.39 3.83
CA PHE A 64 1.32 3.63 3.11
C PHE A 64 -0.11 4.06 3.44
N GLU A 65 -0.26 5.35 3.71
CA GLU A 65 -1.55 5.98 3.97
C GLU A 65 -2.09 6.60 2.69
N THR A 66 -3.39 6.47 2.49
CA THR A 66 -4.12 7.21 1.46
C THR A 66 -5.49 7.60 1.99
N ASN A 67 -5.99 8.75 1.54
CA ASN A 67 -7.36 9.19 1.77
C ASN A 67 -8.28 8.81 0.60
N ASP A 68 -7.73 8.19 -0.44
CA ASP A 68 -8.53 7.68 -1.55
C ASP A 68 -9.27 6.42 -1.10
N LYS A 69 -10.50 6.24 -1.61
CA LYS A 69 -11.20 4.96 -1.48
C LYS A 69 -10.46 3.92 -2.30
N VAL A 70 -9.85 2.93 -1.64
CA VAL A 70 -9.09 1.87 -2.34
C VAL A 70 -10.03 0.74 -2.78
N LEU A 71 -10.10 0.52 -4.09
CA LEU A 71 -10.89 -0.52 -4.78
C LEU A 71 -10.17 -1.89 -4.71
N LEU A 72 -9.90 -2.32 -3.48
CA LEU A 72 -9.23 -3.57 -3.12
C LEU A 72 -9.88 -4.09 -1.84
N SER A 73 -10.33 -5.35 -1.79
CA SER A 73 -10.82 -5.96 -0.54
C SER A 73 -9.65 -6.37 0.38
N HIS A 74 -9.96 -6.72 1.62
CA HIS A 74 -8.95 -7.26 2.54
C HIS A 74 -8.40 -8.61 2.05
N GLU A 75 -9.29 -9.50 1.58
CA GLU A 75 -8.91 -10.82 1.04
C GLU A 75 -8.08 -10.70 -0.24
N GLU A 76 -8.41 -9.72 -1.09
CA GLU A 76 -7.64 -9.44 -2.30
C GLU A 76 -6.24 -8.93 -1.95
N ALA A 77 -6.09 -8.07 -0.95
CA ALA A 77 -4.80 -7.58 -0.49
C ALA A 77 -3.87 -8.73 -0.05
N GLN A 78 -4.43 -9.76 0.58
CA GLN A 78 -3.69 -10.95 1.04
C GLN A 78 -3.42 -11.98 -0.06
N SER A 79 -3.97 -11.81 -1.27
CA SER A 79 -3.81 -12.78 -2.37
C SER A 79 -2.39 -12.82 -2.96
N GLY A 80 -1.56 -11.81 -2.68
CA GLY A 80 -0.22 -11.66 -3.25
C GLY A 80 -0.17 -11.23 -4.72
N LYS A 81 -1.32 -10.97 -5.34
CA LYS A 81 -1.42 -10.55 -6.76
C LYS A 81 -1.33 -9.05 -6.98
N TRP A 82 -1.47 -8.28 -5.91
CA TRP A 82 -1.63 -6.83 -5.98
C TRP A 82 -0.32 -6.12 -5.71
N GLN A 83 -0.08 -5.08 -6.49
CA GLN A 83 1.15 -4.30 -6.43
C GLN A 83 0.86 -2.82 -6.41
N LEU A 84 1.69 -2.08 -5.69
CA LEU A 84 1.74 -0.63 -5.70
C LEU A 84 3.04 -0.20 -6.37
N ILE A 85 2.94 0.56 -7.46
CA ILE A 85 4.07 0.96 -8.31
C ILE A 85 3.98 2.47 -8.55
N GLY A 86 5.09 3.18 -8.35
CA GLY A 86 5.22 4.58 -8.76
C GLY A 86 5.65 4.70 -10.21
N ASP A 87 5.28 5.80 -10.85
CA ASP A 87 5.85 6.20 -12.14
C ASP A 87 7.37 6.43 -12.03
#